data_AF-A0A9P6UQS2-F1
#
_entry.id   AF-A0A9P6UQS2-F1
#
_cell.length_a   1.000
_cell.length_b   1.000
_cell.length_c   1.000
_cell.angle_alpha   90.00
_cell.angle_beta   90.00
_cell.angle_gamma   90.00
#
_symmetry.space_group_name_H-M   'P 1'
#
loop_
_entity.id
_entity.type
_entity.pdbx_description
1 polymer ?
#
loop_
_entity_poly.entity_id
_entity_poly.type
_entity_poly.pdbx_seq_one_letter_code
_entity_poly.pdbx_strand_id
1 'polypeptide(L)'
;MVRIATFALLAASLLGALSAPVSHDTKMKIAALNIKYPGFGAISTDQFHRGACRDIEYSSSDAVVAINAAQFGSSKHGSSVCGKYVKVNRADSDSAHYIYKVVDVCKDCEVNSLLFSERALRQFSNQDRLHIDWELIEDVEEDGDDNNNTSKPRYKPDSKPELKPYGHHTGRTYRGCGTWFSDTRGSCGVDFSQDEMIVALNEAQQGEQRGPDSQCFKKIRVSVKSDPSNSVVVRIVDTCPHRYCSYGQLDLS
;
A
#
# COMPACT_ATOMS: atom_id res chain seq x y z
N MET A 1 -10.53 -40.29 78.71
CA MET A 1 -11.93 -39.83 78.73
C MET A 1 -12.14 -38.90 77.54
N VAL A 2 -13.19 -39.18 76.79
CA VAL A 2 -13.65 -38.53 75.57
C VAL A 2 -14.07 -37.08 75.82
N ARG A 3 -13.80 -36.17 74.88
CA ARG A 3 -14.79 -35.22 74.33
C ARG A 3 -14.34 -34.61 73.00
N ILE A 4 -15.01 -35.08 71.96
CA ILE A 4 -15.15 -34.45 70.64
C ILE A 4 -16.01 -33.18 70.81
N ALA A 5 -15.61 -32.08 70.19
CA ALA A 5 -16.52 -30.99 69.84
C ALA A 5 -16.00 -30.28 68.58
N THR A 6 -16.45 -30.79 67.44
CA THR A 6 -16.55 -30.11 66.15
C THR A 6 -17.46 -28.90 66.30
N PHE A 7 -17.03 -27.71 65.89
CA PHE A 7 -17.92 -26.64 65.46
C PHE A 7 -17.33 -25.89 64.27
N ALA A 8 -18.25 -25.45 63.43
CA ALA A 8 -18.13 -25.34 61.99
C ALA A 8 -17.71 -23.95 61.49
N LEU A 9 -17.41 -23.95 60.19
CA LEU A 9 -17.16 -22.83 59.29
C LEU A 9 -17.96 -21.55 59.60
N LEU A 10 -17.28 -20.41 59.43
CA LEU A 10 -17.80 -19.26 58.69
C LEU A 10 -16.63 -18.49 58.08
N ALA A 11 -16.27 -18.86 56.85
CA ALA A 11 -15.45 -18.03 55.99
C ALA A 11 -16.34 -16.89 55.47
N ALA A 12 -16.14 -15.68 55.99
CA ALA A 12 -16.76 -14.48 55.45
C ALA A 12 -15.98 -14.06 54.19
N SER A 13 -16.37 -14.61 53.04
CA SER A 13 -15.91 -14.13 51.74
C SER A 13 -16.46 -12.72 51.50
N LEU A 14 -15.54 -11.75 51.36
CA LEU A 14 -15.82 -10.44 50.80
C LEU A 14 -16.39 -10.62 49.37
N LEU A 15 -17.68 -10.36 49.20
CA LEU A 15 -18.28 -10.09 47.89
C LEU A 15 -18.78 -8.64 47.89
N GLY A 16 -17.83 -7.71 47.78
CA GLY A 16 -18.12 -6.36 47.32
C GLY A 16 -18.33 -6.40 45.81
N ALA A 17 -19.53 -6.78 45.37
CA ALA A 17 -19.94 -6.62 43.98
C ALA A 17 -20.31 -5.14 43.75
N LEU A 18 -19.30 -4.30 43.55
CA LEU A 18 -19.50 -3.04 42.81
C LEU A 18 -19.74 -3.45 41.36
N SER A 19 -21.02 -3.59 41.00
CA SER A 19 -21.45 -3.64 39.60
C SER A 19 -21.15 -2.26 38.99
N ALA A 20 -19.93 -2.10 38.48
CA ALA A 20 -19.64 -1.04 37.55
C ALA A 20 -20.56 -1.24 36.34
N PRO A 21 -21.23 -0.19 35.84
CA PRO A 21 -21.91 -0.30 34.56
C PRO A 21 -20.85 -0.65 33.52
N VAL A 22 -21.01 -1.82 32.89
CA VAL A 22 -20.34 -2.15 31.64
C VAL A 22 -20.91 -1.18 30.61
N SER A 23 -20.30 0.00 30.56
CA SER A 23 -20.48 0.95 29.49
C SER A 23 -19.91 0.27 28.25
N HIS A 24 -20.81 -0.26 27.41
CA HIS A 24 -20.53 -0.55 26.02
C HIS A 24 -20.27 0.78 25.30
N ASP A 25 -19.12 1.39 25.59
CA ASP A 25 -18.66 2.53 24.81
C ASP A 25 -18.10 1.99 23.50
N THR A 26 -19.03 1.91 22.54
CA THR A 26 -18.78 1.50 21.17
C THR A 26 -18.14 2.68 20.42
N LYS A 27 -17.00 3.14 20.94
CA LYS A 27 -16.16 4.21 20.39
C LYS A 27 -14.67 3.95 20.67
N MET A 28 -14.22 2.70 20.56
CA MET A 28 -12.87 2.42 20.07
C MET A 28 -12.92 2.19 18.55
N LYS A 29 -13.37 3.22 17.83
CA LYS A 29 -13.08 3.38 16.40
C LYS A 29 -12.19 4.61 16.33
N ILE A 30 -11.03 4.46 15.67
CA ILE A 30 -10.06 5.51 15.33
C ILE A 30 -9.03 5.80 16.45
N ALA A 31 -8.11 4.85 16.70
CA ALA A 31 -6.80 5.12 17.34
C ALA A 31 -5.74 4.04 17.03
N ALA A 32 -5.83 3.30 15.92
CA ALA A 32 -4.90 2.21 15.60
C ALA A 32 -4.22 2.36 14.22
N LEU A 33 -4.06 3.59 13.73
CA LEU A 33 -3.31 3.88 12.49
C LEU A 33 -2.03 4.62 12.89
N ASN A 34 -0.86 4.10 12.46
CA ASN A 34 0.53 4.47 12.81
C ASN A 34 1.20 3.65 13.92
N ILE A 35 0.86 2.36 14.10
CA ILE A 35 1.69 1.48 14.93
C ILE A 35 2.87 0.99 14.08
N LYS A 36 4.07 1.45 14.42
CA LYS A 36 5.33 0.91 13.88
C LYS A 36 5.73 -0.35 14.64
N TYR A 37 6.06 -1.39 13.91
CA TYR A 37 6.53 -2.68 14.40
C TYR A 37 8.03 -2.82 14.11
N PRO A 38 8.91 -2.73 15.13
CA PRO A 38 10.31 -3.07 14.97
C PRO A 38 10.47 -4.59 14.88
N GLY A 39 11.22 -5.07 13.90
CA GLY A 39 11.40 -6.49 13.66
C GLY A 39 12.47 -6.81 12.61
N PHE A 40 12.29 -7.95 11.94
CA PHE A 40 13.23 -8.44 10.93
C PHE A 40 12.54 -8.67 9.59
N GLY A 41 13.24 -8.33 8.52
CA GLY A 41 12.94 -8.80 7.18
C GLY A 41 13.85 -9.94 6.78
N ALA A 42 13.31 -10.98 6.13
CA ALA A 42 14.11 -12.08 5.57
C ALA A 42 13.55 -12.53 4.20
N ILE A 43 14.40 -13.11 3.35
CA ILE A 43 13.97 -13.72 2.07
C ILE A 43 13.47 -15.15 2.29
N SER A 44 12.47 -15.56 1.51
CA SER A 44 12.13 -16.97 1.32
C SER A 44 12.31 -17.40 -0.13
N THR A 45 12.92 -18.57 -0.32
CA THR A 45 12.99 -19.25 -1.62
C THR A 45 11.77 -20.14 -1.89
N ASP A 46 11.02 -20.52 -0.85
CA ASP A 46 10.13 -21.68 -0.92
C ASP A 46 8.64 -21.36 -0.67
N GLN A 47 8.30 -20.18 -0.12
CA GLN A 47 6.93 -19.95 0.41
C GLN A 47 5.93 -19.26 -0.53
N PHE A 48 6.34 -18.77 -1.70
CA PHE A 48 5.48 -17.92 -2.55
C PHE A 48 4.65 -18.66 -3.62
N HIS A 49 4.18 -19.88 -3.33
CA HIS A 49 3.41 -20.70 -4.27
C HIS A 49 1.95 -20.85 -3.81
N ARG A 50 1.13 -19.81 -4.07
CA ARG A 50 -0.27 -19.63 -3.62
C ARG A 50 -0.39 -19.43 -2.11
N GLY A 51 -0.26 -18.18 -1.71
CA GLY A 51 -0.34 -17.79 -0.31
C GLY A 51 -1.73 -17.89 0.32
N ALA A 52 -1.78 -17.67 1.63
CA ALA A 52 -3.01 -17.66 2.43
C ALA A 52 -4.03 -16.60 1.99
N CYS A 53 -3.63 -15.62 1.19
CA CYS A 53 -4.53 -14.66 0.54
C CYS A 53 -5.02 -15.20 -0.81
N ARG A 54 -6.09 -16.01 -0.76
CA ARG A 54 -6.56 -16.84 -1.89
C ARG A 54 -7.01 -16.07 -3.15
N ASP A 55 -7.44 -14.83 -2.99
CA ASP A 55 -7.99 -14.01 -4.09
C ASP A 55 -6.95 -13.05 -4.70
N ILE A 56 -5.67 -13.20 -4.33
CA ILE A 56 -4.59 -12.36 -4.81
C ILE A 56 -3.68 -13.19 -5.70
N GLU A 57 -3.68 -12.88 -6.99
CA GLU A 57 -2.69 -13.38 -7.92
C GLU A 57 -1.39 -12.58 -7.78
N TYR A 58 -0.27 -13.30 -7.69
CA TYR A 58 1.07 -12.75 -7.72
C TYR A 58 2.04 -13.79 -8.31
N SER A 59 3.20 -13.33 -8.75
CA SER A 59 4.25 -14.12 -9.39
C SER A 59 5.55 -14.09 -8.57
N SER A 60 6.49 -14.99 -8.88
CA SER A 60 7.83 -14.97 -8.27
C SER A 60 8.64 -13.73 -8.64
N SER A 61 8.25 -13.00 -9.68
CA SER A 61 8.85 -11.71 -10.05
C SER A 61 8.22 -10.52 -9.34
N ASP A 62 7.20 -10.71 -8.50
CA ASP A 62 6.56 -9.58 -7.80
C ASP A 62 7.29 -9.25 -6.49
N ALA A 63 7.37 -7.96 -6.18
CA ALA A 63 7.85 -7.49 -4.88
C ALA A 63 6.71 -7.54 -3.85
N VAL A 64 6.62 -8.65 -3.10
CA VAL A 64 5.51 -8.94 -2.18
C VAL A 64 6.05 -9.41 -0.83
N VAL A 65 5.16 -9.45 0.16
CA VAL A 65 5.50 -9.87 1.52
C VAL A 65 4.49 -10.85 2.11
N ALA A 66 5.00 -11.74 2.95
CA ALA A 66 4.22 -12.51 3.90
C ALA A 66 4.46 -11.97 5.32
N ILE A 67 3.39 -11.81 6.08
CA ILE A 67 3.45 -11.30 7.45
C ILE A 67 3.38 -12.47 8.45
N ASN A 68 4.02 -12.36 9.60
CA ASN A 68 3.98 -13.43 10.59
C ASN A 68 2.54 -13.77 11.04
N ALA A 69 2.35 -14.99 11.54
CA ALA A 69 1.02 -15.50 11.91
C ALA A 69 0.29 -14.66 12.97
N ALA A 70 0.99 -14.06 13.93
CA ALA A 70 0.36 -13.29 15.00
C ALA A 70 -0.29 -12.01 14.46
N GLN A 71 0.42 -11.27 13.60
CA GLN A 71 -0.14 -10.08 12.93
C GLN A 71 -1.03 -10.40 11.74
N PHE A 72 -0.83 -11.55 11.08
CA PHE A 72 -1.77 -12.01 10.05
C PHE A 72 -3.14 -12.32 10.66
N GLY A 73 -3.19 -12.83 11.89
CA GLY A 73 -4.44 -13.19 12.54
C GLY A 73 -5.16 -14.37 11.87
N SER A 74 -6.40 -14.63 12.28
CA SER A 74 -7.23 -15.72 11.75
C SER A 74 -8.61 -15.20 11.40
N SER A 75 -9.07 -15.48 10.19
CA SER A 75 -10.41 -15.15 9.75
C SER A 75 -10.99 -16.32 8.96
N LYS A 76 -12.28 -16.63 9.20
CA LYS A 76 -13.05 -17.64 8.44
C LYS A 76 -13.16 -17.32 6.95
N HIS A 77 -12.84 -16.08 6.55
CA HIS A 77 -12.99 -15.55 5.19
C HIS A 77 -11.68 -14.98 4.60
N GLY A 78 -10.52 -15.31 5.17
CA GLY A 78 -9.23 -14.70 4.79
C GLY A 78 -8.87 -13.53 5.69
N SER A 79 -7.58 -13.32 5.97
CA SER A 79 -7.16 -12.30 6.93
C SER A 79 -7.56 -10.89 6.49
N SER A 80 -7.91 -10.01 7.45
CA SER A 80 -8.13 -8.58 7.21
C SER A 80 -6.88 -7.85 6.69
N VAL A 81 -5.70 -8.47 6.74
CA VAL A 81 -4.48 -7.89 6.18
C VAL A 81 -4.20 -8.34 4.75
N CYS A 82 -4.92 -9.33 4.21
CA CYS A 82 -4.75 -9.75 2.83
C CYS A 82 -5.05 -8.61 1.86
N GLY A 83 -4.12 -8.34 0.95
CA GLY A 83 -4.28 -7.31 -0.08
C GLY A 83 -3.99 -5.90 0.38
N LYS A 84 -3.90 -5.69 1.71
CA LYS A 84 -3.36 -4.47 2.29
C LYS A 84 -1.87 -4.37 2.03
N TYR A 85 -1.31 -3.21 2.31
CA TYR A 85 0.10 -2.93 2.14
C TYR A 85 0.78 -2.72 3.48
N VAL A 86 2.07 -3.02 3.52
CA VAL A 86 2.96 -2.60 4.60
C VAL A 86 3.92 -1.56 4.06
N LYS A 87 4.16 -0.53 4.84
CA LYS A 87 5.28 0.40 4.63
C LYS A 87 6.44 -0.04 5.51
N VAL A 88 7.61 -0.20 4.90
CA VAL A 88 8.81 -0.77 5.52
C VAL A 88 9.94 0.25 5.43
N ASN A 89 10.61 0.47 6.55
CA ASN A 89 11.79 1.31 6.70
C ASN A 89 12.97 0.42 7.15
N ARG A 90 14.18 0.76 6.71
CA ARG A 90 15.39 0.17 7.27
C ARG A 90 15.58 0.76 8.67
N ALA A 91 15.80 -0.06 9.69
CA ALA A 91 15.89 0.44 11.07
C ALA A 91 17.07 1.40 11.32
N ASP A 92 18.07 1.36 10.44
CA ASP A 92 19.23 2.27 10.44
C ASP A 92 19.07 3.46 9.46
N SER A 93 17.91 3.59 8.78
CA SER A 93 17.62 4.70 7.87
C SER A 93 16.11 4.97 7.74
N ASP A 94 15.69 6.12 8.26
CA ASP A 94 14.32 6.64 8.08
C ASP A 94 14.11 7.32 6.71
N SER A 95 15.16 7.47 5.90
CA SER A 95 15.16 8.30 4.70
C SER A 95 14.41 7.66 3.53
N ALA A 96 14.40 6.33 3.47
CA ALA A 96 13.74 5.55 2.44
C ALA A 96 12.70 4.64 3.06
N HIS A 97 11.53 4.57 2.43
CA HIS A 97 10.48 3.63 2.79
C HIS A 97 10.03 2.89 1.54
N TYR A 98 9.64 1.64 1.73
CA TYR A 98 9.25 0.72 0.68
C TYR A 98 7.87 0.17 1.00
N ILE A 99 7.02 0.02 -0.01
CA ILE A 99 5.64 -0.41 0.19
C ILE A 99 5.44 -1.76 -0.49
N TYR A 100 4.96 -2.75 0.26
CA TYR A 100 4.78 -4.11 -0.24
C TYR A 100 3.38 -4.62 0.04
N LYS A 101 2.81 -5.32 -0.93
CA LYS A 101 1.51 -5.96 -0.78
C LYS A 101 1.63 -7.22 0.08
N VAL A 102 0.73 -7.37 1.04
CA VAL A 102 0.60 -8.58 1.86
C VAL A 102 -0.18 -9.63 1.07
N VAL A 103 0.51 -10.72 0.72
CA VAL A 103 -0.06 -11.79 -0.13
C VAL A 103 -0.08 -13.15 0.57
N ASP A 104 0.55 -13.26 1.73
CA ASP A 104 0.66 -14.53 2.45
C ASP A 104 0.90 -14.34 3.95
N VAL A 105 0.87 -15.46 4.67
CA VAL A 105 1.25 -15.61 6.06
C VAL A 105 2.52 -16.43 6.18
N CYS A 106 3.50 -15.89 6.91
CA CYS A 106 4.64 -16.67 7.37
C CYS A 106 4.29 -17.33 8.70
N LYS A 107 4.00 -18.64 8.67
CA LYS A 107 3.57 -19.39 9.86
C LYS A 107 4.65 -19.54 10.91
N ASP A 108 5.90 -19.62 10.48
CA ASP A 108 7.07 -19.87 11.33
C ASP A 108 7.89 -18.59 11.62
N CYS A 109 7.42 -17.42 11.17
CA CYS A 109 8.09 -16.17 11.45
C CYS A 109 7.87 -15.70 12.88
N GLU A 110 8.90 -15.10 13.45
CA GLU A 110 8.83 -14.37 14.72
C GLU A 110 7.82 -13.22 14.62
N VAL A 111 7.23 -12.85 15.76
CA VAL A 111 6.37 -11.66 15.87
C VAL A 111 7.14 -10.43 15.37
N ASN A 112 6.42 -9.53 14.69
CA ASN A 112 6.95 -8.35 13.98
C ASN A 112 7.89 -8.67 12.80
N SER A 113 8.12 -9.93 12.43
CA SER A 113 8.91 -10.23 11.24
C SER A 113 8.07 -10.27 9.97
N LEU A 114 8.71 -9.88 8.87
CA LEU A 114 8.20 -9.93 7.51
C LEU A 114 9.07 -10.86 6.66
N LEU A 115 8.42 -11.71 5.87
CA LEU A 115 9.08 -12.57 4.90
C LEU A 115 8.88 -11.98 3.50
N PHE A 116 9.95 -11.53 2.88
CA PHE A 116 9.95 -10.83 1.61
C PHE A 116 10.18 -11.82 0.46
N SER A 117 9.60 -11.52 -0.70
CA SER A 117 10.14 -12.07 -1.94
C SER A 117 11.58 -11.58 -2.14
N GLU A 118 12.40 -12.33 -2.86
CA GLU A 118 13.78 -11.94 -3.13
C GLU A 118 13.84 -10.54 -3.76
N ARG A 119 12.98 -10.27 -4.75
CA ARG A 119 12.88 -8.94 -5.37
C ARG A 119 12.59 -7.85 -4.36
N ALA A 120 11.67 -8.07 -3.42
CA ALA A 120 11.31 -7.08 -2.42
C ALA A 120 12.49 -6.74 -1.50
N LEU A 121 13.17 -7.73 -0.90
CA LEU A 121 14.29 -7.43 0.02
C LEU A 121 15.48 -6.81 -0.72
N ARG A 122 15.76 -7.26 -1.95
CA ARG A 122 16.89 -6.78 -2.75
C ARG A 122 16.74 -5.33 -3.23
N GLN A 123 15.55 -4.74 -3.19
CA GLN A 123 15.37 -3.31 -3.46
C GLN A 123 16.09 -2.41 -2.45
N PHE A 124 16.42 -2.91 -1.25
CA PHE A 124 16.97 -2.06 -0.19
C PHE A 124 18.03 -2.72 0.68
N SER A 125 18.34 -4.00 0.45
CA SER A 125 19.48 -4.65 1.10
C SER A 125 20.02 -5.83 0.31
N ASN A 126 21.35 -5.98 0.33
CA ASN A 126 22.06 -7.16 -0.15
C ASN A 126 22.16 -8.26 0.92
N GLN A 127 21.60 -8.04 2.10
CA GLN A 127 21.56 -9.03 3.18
C GLN A 127 20.32 -9.90 3.04
N ASP A 128 20.40 -11.17 3.44
CA ASP A 128 19.25 -12.09 3.44
C ASP A 128 18.34 -11.91 4.64
N ARG A 129 18.83 -11.17 5.65
CA ARG A 129 18.08 -10.78 6.84
C ARG A 129 18.51 -9.39 7.29
N LEU A 130 17.57 -8.52 7.63
CA LEU A 130 17.88 -7.15 8.08
C LEU A 130 16.87 -6.63 9.12
N HIS A 131 17.28 -5.67 9.94
CA HIS A 131 16.41 -5.00 10.92
C HIS A 131 15.54 -3.94 10.26
N ILE A 132 14.22 -4.08 10.40
CA ILE A 132 13.23 -3.19 9.79
C ILE A 132 12.30 -2.60 10.85
N ASP A 133 11.74 -1.45 10.52
CA ASP A 133 10.50 -0.97 11.10
C ASP A 133 9.42 -1.03 10.04
N TRP A 134 8.21 -1.46 10.38
CA TRP A 134 7.12 -1.46 9.40
C TRP A 134 5.76 -1.11 10.02
N GLU A 135 4.84 -0.63 9.20
CA GLU A 135 3.47 -0.32 9.59
C GLU A 135 2.49 -0.85 8.53
N LEU A 136 1.33 -1.33 8.98
CA LEU A 136 0.23 -1.66 8.06
C LEU A 136 -0.43 -0.35 7.63
N ILE A 137 -0.58 -0.17 6.32
CA ILE A 137 -1.31 0.98 5.77
C ILE A 137 -2.66 0.49 5.23
N GLU A 138 -3.73 1.16 5.64
CA GLU A 138 -5.07 0.91 5.11
C GLU A 138 -5.27 1.71 3.83
N ASP A 139 -5.99 1.12 2.87
CA ASP A 139 -6.46 1.86 1.71
C ASP A 139 -7.27 3.05 2.22
N VAL A 140 -6.91 4.26 1.77
CA VAL A 140 -7.66 5.47 2.13
C VAL A 140 -9.03 5.32 1.47
N GLU A 141 -10.06 5.01 2.27
CA GLU A 141 -11.44 4.93 1.82
C GLU A 141 -11.77 6.22 1.05
N GLU A 142 -12.26 6.05 -0.18
CA GLU A 142 -12.74 7.12 -1.04
C GLU A 142 -13.87 7.86 -0.32
N ASP A 143 -13.67 9.13 0.02
CA ASP A 143 -14.80 10.04 0.24
C ASP A 143 -15.51 10.17 -1.11
N GLY A 144 -16.58 9.38 -1.28
CA GLY A 144 -17.49 9.49 -2.40
C GLY A 144 -18.16 10.87 -2.38
N ASP A 145 -17.84 11.69 -3.38
CA ASP A 145 -18.60 12.89 -3.68
C ASP A 145 -19.36 12.69 -4.98
N ASP A 146 -20.65 12.37 -4.83
CA ASP A 146 -21.61 12.27 -5.90
C ASP A 146 -21.95 13.65 -6.46
N ASN A 147 -22.22 13.65 -7.77
CA ASN A 147 -22.95 14.67 -8.55
C ASN A 147 -22.17 15.89 -9.02
N ASN A 148 -21.73 15.86 -10.29
CA ASN A 148 -22.38 16.78 -11.22
C ASN A 148 -22.47 16.27 -12.66
N ASN A 149 -23.69 16.40 -13.15
CA ASN A 149 -24.16 16.10 -14.48
C ASN A 149 -23.59 17.14 -15.45
N THR A 150 -22.68 16.78 -16.36
CA THR A 150 -22.44 17.59 -17.56
C THR A 150 -22.10 16.71 -18.75
N SER A 151 -23.02 16.77 -19.70
CA SER A 151 -23.03 16.17 -21.03
C SER A 151 -21.69 16.22 -21.76
N LYS A 152 -21.28 15.07 -22.30
CA LYS A 152 -20.20 14.91 -23.29
C LYS A 152 -20.33 15.91 -24.44
N PRO A 153 -19.31 16.74 -24.76
CA PRO A 153 -19.23 17.38 -26.06
C PRO A 153 -18.76 16.38 -27.13
N ARG A 154 -19.57 16.20 -28.18
CA ARG A 154 -19.14 15.56 -29.43
C ARG A 154 -18.07 16.44 -30.10
N TYR A 155 -16.87 15.91 -30.30
CA TYR A 155 -15.85 16.56 -31.12
C TYR A 155 -16.02 16.16 -32.59
N LYS A 156 -16.11 17.17 -33.48
CA LYS A 156 -15.98 17.02 -34.94
C LYS A 156 -14.52 17.28 -35.31
N PRO A 157 -13.91 16.52 -36.23
CA PRO A 157 -12.56 16.80 -36.71
C PRO A 157 -12.63 17.87 -37.81
N ASP A 158 -11.67 18.79 -37.84
CA ASP A 158 -11.12 19.27 -39.13
C ASP A 158 -9.80 20.06 -38.99
N SER A 159 -8.82 19.58 -39.77
CA SER A 159 -7.72 20.26 -40.48
C SER A 159 -6.52 20.94 -39.76
N LYS A 160 -5.36 20.75 -40.41
CA LYS A 160 -3.93 20.98 -40.06
C LYS A 160 -3.38 22.23 -40.82
N PRO A 161 -2.14 22.71 -40.60
CA PRO A 161 -1.58 23.44 -39.46
C PRO A 161 -1.14 24.89 -39.83
N GLU A 162 -1.14 25.82 -38.89
CA GLU A 162 -0.41 27.09 -39.01
C GLU A 162 0.45 27.31 -37.76
N LEU A 163 1.76 27.48 -37.95
CA LEU A 163 2.76 27.69 -36.89
C LEU A 163 2.55 29.06 -36.25
N LYS A 164 2.19 29.08 -34.96
CA LYS A 164 2.10 30.28 -34.12
C LYS A 164 2.88 30.10 -32.80
N PRO A 165 3.36 31.21 -32.23
CA PRO A 165 4.58 31.27 -31.42
C PRO A 165 4.42 30.63 -30.05
N TYR A 166 5.55 30.15 -29.49
CA TYR A 166 5.72 29.49 -28.18
C TYR A 166 4.76 30.05 -27.13
N GLY A 167 3.61 29.39 -27.00
CA GLY A 167 2.60 29.72 -26.02
C GLY A 167 3.12 29.41 -24.63
N HIS A 168 2.92 30.35 -23.71
CA HIS A 168 3.07 30.15 -22.29
C HIS A 168 2.26 28.92 -21.87
N HIS A 169 2.91 27.76 -21.73
CA HIS A 169 2.27 26.53 -21.29
C HIS A 169 1.82 26.73 -19.84
N THR A 170 0.56 27.08 -19.64
CA THR A 170 -0.10 26.95 -18.35
C THR A 170 -0.18 25.46 -18.05
N GLY A 171 0.87 24.93 -17.40
CA GLY A 171 0.90 23.54 -16.95
C GLY A 171 -0.36 23.26 -16.13
N ARG A 172 -1.12 22.25 -16.55
CA ARG A 172 -2.26 21.79 -15.76
C ARG A 172 -1.71 21.03 -14.56
N THR A 173 -2.15 21.40 -13.38
CA THR A 173 -1.83 20.69 -12.14
C THR A 173 -2.92 19.68 -11.85
N TYR A 174 -2.51 18.45 -11.58
CA TYR A 174 -3.40 17.37 -11.17
C TYR A 174 -3.14 17.01 -9.71
N ARG A 175 -4.14 16.43 -9.05
CA ARG A 175 -4.05 15.97 -7.67
C ARG A 175 -4.59 14.56 -7.60
N GLY A 176 -3.87 13.71 -6.88
CA GLY A 176 -4.24 12.32 -6.65
C GLY A 176 -3.23 11.68 -5.71
N CYS A 177 -3.43 10.39 -5.47
CA CYS A 177 -2.52 9.53 -4.74
C CYS A 177 -1.41 9.01 -5.67
N GLY A 178 -0.21 8.86 -5.11
CA GLY A 178 0.86 8.10 -5.74
C GLY A 178 0.92 6.70 -5.15
N THR A 179 0.98 5.68 -6.00
CA THR A 179 1.30 4.29 -5.65
C THR A 179 2.66 3.92 -6.24
N TRP A 180 3.03 2.64 -6.19
CA TRP A 180 4.26 2.12 -6.80
C TRP A 180 4.00 0.86 -7.66
N PHE A 181 4.69 0.74 -8.80
CA PHE A 181 4.65 -0.44 -9.68
C PHE A 181 6.03 -1.03 -9.89
N SER A 182 6.09 -2.34 -10.21
CA SER A 182 7.36 -3.06 -10.34
C SER A 182 7.58 -3.82 -11.64
N ASP A 183 6.93 -3.40 -12.72
CA ASP A 183 7.09 -4.03 -14.03
C ASP A 183 8.49 -3.81 -14.63
N THR A 184 8.76 -4.46 -15.76
CA THR A 184 10.02 -4.28 -16.51
C THR A 184 9.80 -3.74 -17.91
N ARG A 185 8.54 -3.61 -18.31
CA ARG A 185 8.10 -3.12 -19.61
C ARG A 185 6.71 -2.54 -19.50
N GLY A 186 6.50 -1.37 -20.08
CA GLY A 186 5.24 -0.66 -20.00
C GLY A 186 4.52 -0.52 -21.34
N SER A 187 3.30 -0.02 -21.29
CA SER A 187 2.41 0.23 -22.42
C SER A 187 3.00 1.15 -23.48
N CYS A 188 4.01 1.95 -23.14
CA CYS A 188 4.76 2.78 -24.10
C CYS A 188 5.74 1.97 -24.96
N GLY A 189 5.88 0.66 -24.72
CA GLY A 189 6.62 -0.25 -25.57
C GLY A 189 8.13 -0.21 -25.39
N VAL A 190 8.62 0.28 -24.25
CA VAL A 190 10.03 0.23 -23.85
C VAL A 190 10.19 -0.60 -22.60
N ASP A 191 11.35 -1.24 -22.49
CA ASP A 191 11.81 -1.83 -21.24
C ASP A 191 12.37 -0.72 -20.34
N PHE A 192 12.28 -0.92 -19.04
CA PHE A 192 12.82 -0.03 -18.02
C PHE A 192 13.27 -0.82 -16.80
N SER A 193 14.14 -0.21 -16.02
CA SER A 193 14.54 -0.70 -14.70
C SER A 193 13.87 0.11 -13.60
N GLN A 194 13.82 -0.49 -12.41
CA GLN A 194 13.20 0.09 -11.22
C GLN A 194 14.05 1.16 -10.54
N ASP A 195 15.26 1.40 -11.05
CA ASP A 195 16.15 2.47 -10.59
C ASP A 195 15.98 3.75 -11.41
N GLU A 196 15.07 3.74 -12.39
CA GLU A 196 14.77 4.90 -13.23
C GLU A 196 13.61 5.70 -12.66
N MET A 197 13.69 7.03 -12.73
CA MET A 197 12.57 7.91 -12.36
C MET A 197 11.44 7.82 -13.39
N ILE A 198 10.50 6.89 -13.20
CA ILE A 198 9.45 6.55 -14.15
C ILE A 198 8.07 6.57 -13.51
N VAL A 199 7.04 6.53 -14.36
CA VAL A 199 5.65 6.55 -13.91
C VAL A 199 4.74 5.80 -14.89
N ALA A 200 3.80 5.05 -14.33
CA ALA A 200 2.59 4.63 -15.00
C ALA A 200 1.51 5.70 -14.79
N LEU A 201 1.11 6.37 -15.88
CA LEU A 201 0.10 7.41 -15.82
C LEU A 201 -1.29 6.76 -15.86
N ASN A 202 -2.26 7.26 -15.09
CA ASN A 202 -3.62 6.72 -15.15
C ASN A 202 -4.20 6.75 -16.58
N GLU A 203 -4.98 5.71 -16.88
CA GLU A 203 -5.56 5.46 -18.21
C GLU A 203 -6.30 6.66 -18.79
N ALA A 204 -7.05 7.40 -17.95
CA ALA A 204 -7.83 8.56 -18.38
C ALA A 204 -6.96 9.74 -18.85
N GLN A 205 -5.70 9.82 -18.40
CA GLN A 205 -4.77 10.90 -18.75
C GLN A 205 -3.66 10.45 -19.71
N GLN A 206 -3.46 9.15 -19.90
CA GLN A 206 -2.43 8.60 -20.79
C GLN A 206 -2.64 8.96 -22.28
N GLY A 207 -3.89 9.09 -22.70
CA GLY A 207 -4.23 9.25 -24.11
C GLY A 207 -3.92 8.00 -24.92
N GLU A 208 -3.62 8.18 -26.21
CA GLU A 208 -3.28 7.06 -27.10
C GLU A 208 -1.89 6.47 -26.79
N GLN A 209 -1.65 5.21 -27.12
CA GLN A 209 -0.32 4.58 -26.96
C GLN A 209 0.74 5.18 -27.90
N ARG A 210 0.32 5.72 -29.04
CA ARG A 210 1.18 6.34 -30.05
C ARG A 210 0.45 7.52 -30.68
N GLY A 211 1.19 8.45 -31.27
CA GLY A 211 0.60 9.61 -31.94
C GLY A 211 0.62 10.89 -31.09
N PRO A 212 0.03 11.98 -31.60
CA PRO A 212 0.16 13.31 -31.01
C PRO A 212 -0.48 13.44 -29.62
N ASP A 213 -1.54 12.66 -29.36
CA ASP A 213 -2.27 12.69 -28.09
C ASP A 213 -1.66 11.75 -27.03
N SER A 214 -0.65 10.97 -27.41
CA SER A 214 0.07 10.10 -26.49
C SER A 214 0.84 10.89 -25.45
N GLN A 215 0.81 10.42 -24.20
CA GLN A 215 1.68 10.95 -23.14
C GLN A 215 2.97 10.15 -22.95
N CYS A 216 3.17 9.05 -23.70
CA CYS A 216 4.38 8.25 -23.62
C CYS A 216 5.66 9.08 -23.80
N PHE A 217 6.66 8.79 -22.97
CA PHE A 217 7.98 9.43 -22.92
C PHE A 217 7.99 10.91 -22.53
N LYS A 218 6.83 11.53 -22.30
CA LYS A 218 6.79 12.86 -21.71
C LYS A 218 7.24 12.80 -20.27
N LYS A 219 7.69 13.96 -19.77
CA LYS A 219 8.12 14.13 -18.39
C LYS A 219 7.08 14.94 -17.63
N ILE A 220 6.78 14.50 -16.42
CA ILE A 220 5.93 15.23 -15.49
C ILE A 220 6.71 15.56 -14.23
N ARG A 221 6.37 16.70 -13.63
CA ARG A 221 6.85 17.05 -12.29
C ARG A 221 5.84 16.53 -11.28
N VAL A 222 6.30 15.70 -10.36
CA VAL A 222 5.52 15.20 -9.23
C VAL A 222 6.04 15.89 -7.98
N SER A 223 5.13 16.43 -7.17
CA SER A 223 5.48 17.12 -5.92
C SER A 223 4.56 16.67 -4.81
N VAL A 224 5.08 16.59 -3.59
CA VAL A 224 4.25 16.29 -2.42
C VAL A 224 3.32 17.47 -2.16
N LYS A 225 2.01 17.21 -1.97
CA LYS A 225 1.00 18.28 -1.81
C LYS A 225 1.32 19.24 -0.66
N SER A 226 1.83 18.72 0.45
CA SER A 226 2.20 19.51 1.64
C SER A 226 3.54 20.22 1.49
N ASP A 227 4.38 19.81 0.54
CA ASP A 227 5.67 20.42 0.27
C ASP A 227 5.95 20.45 -1.24
N PRO A 228 5.40 21.45 -1.95
CA PRO A 228 5.57 21.57 -3.40
C PRO A 228 7.03 21.79 -3.84
N SER A 229 7.92 22.21 -2.92
CA SER A 229 9.34 22.38 -3.21
C SER A 229 10.05 21.04 -3.33
N ASN A 230 9.56 20.03 -2.62
CA ASN A 230 9.99 18.65 -2.77
C ASN A 230 9.30 18.03 -4.00
N SER A 231 10.04 18.05 -5.12
CA SER A 231 9.53 17.55 -6.40
C SER A 231 10.58 16.77 -7.18
N VAL A 232 10.09 15.79 -7.92
CA VAL A 232 10.88 14.97 -8.84
C VAL A 232 10.31 15.07 -10.25
N VAL A 233 11.16 14.82 -11.25
CA VAL A 233 10.74 14.73 -12.65
C VAL A 233 10.83 13.27 -13.07
N VAL A 234 9.69 12.68 -13.40
CA VAL A 234 9.57 11.28 -13.82
C VAL A 234 9.15 11.20 -15.29
N ARG A 235 9.53 10.11 -15.96
CA ARG A 235 9.20 9.83 -17.35
C ARG A 235 8.02 8.86 -17.44
N ILE A 236 7.02 9.18 -18.24
CA ILE A 236 5.87 8.30 -18.47
C ILE A 236 6.31 7.12 -19.35
N VAL A 237 6.18 5.91 -18.84
CA VAL A 237 6.58 4.66 -19.53
C VAL A 237 5.48 3.63 -19.59
N ASP A 238 4.43 3.80 -18.81
CA ASP A 238 3.35 2.84 -18.70
C ASP A 238 2.00 3.51 -18.45
N THR A 239 0.94 2.70 -18.48
CA THR A 239 -0.42 3.09 -18.14
C THR A 239 -0.85 2.36 -16.89
N CYS A 240 -1.27 3.09 -15.86
CA CYS A 240 -1.99 2.50 -14.75
C CYS A 240 -3.48 2.35 -15.12
N PRO A 241 -4.03 1.12 -15.17
CA PRO A 241 -5.44 0.90 -15.50
C PRO A 241 -6.42 1.58 -14.53
N HIS A 242 -7.60 1.98 -15.01
CA HIS A 242 -8.61 2.66 -14.18
C HIS A 242 -9.04 1.89 -12.92
N ARG A 243 -8.89 0.55 -12.91
CA ARG A 243 -9.19 -0.28 -11.73
C ARG A 243 -8.20 -0.11 -10.57
N TYR A 244 -7.06 0.53 -10.82
CA TYR A 244 -6.02 0.80 -9.83
C TYR A 244 -5.68 2.28 -9.70
N CYS A 245 -5.79 3.05 -10.79
CA CYS A 245 -5.53 4.49 -10.77
C CYS A 245 -6.71 5.30 -11.32
N SER A 246 -7.33 6.05 -10.41
CA SER A 246 -8.30 7.10 -10.74
C SER A 246 -7.63 8.31 -11.39
N TYR A 247 -8.45 9.22 -11.92
CA TYR A 247 -7.95 10.45 -12.53
C TYR A 247 -7.06 11.24 -11.56
N GLY A 248 -5.88 11.67 -12.02
CA GLY A 248 -4.89 12.38 -11.22
C GLY A 248 -3.99 11.49 -10.37
N GLN A 249 -4.25 10.18 -10.29
CA GLN A 249 -3.38 9.23 -9.60
C GLN A 249 -2.23 8.78 -10.50
N LEU A 250 -1.14 8.38 -9.88
CA LEU A 250 0.10 7.95 -10.53
C LEU A 250 0.60 6.68 -9.87
N ASP A 251 1.17 5.78 -10.67
CA ASP A 251 1.94 4.65 -10.16
C ASP A 251 3.42 4.93 -10.43
N LEU A 252 4.25 5.07 -9.39
CA LEU A 252 5.62 5.57 -9.52
C LEU A 252 6.65 4.43 -9.48
N SER A 253 7.77 4.59 -10.19
CA SER A 253 8.99 3.81 -9.97
C SER A 253 10.26 4.65 -10.00
#